data_AF-N8Y7I8-F1
#
_entry.id   AF-N8Y7I8-F1
#
_cell.length_a   1.000
_cell.length_b   1.000
_cell.length_c   1.000
_cell.angle_alpha   90.00
_cell.angle_beta   90.00
_cell.angle_gamma   90.00
#
_symmetry.space_group_name_H-M   'P 1'
#
loop_
_entity.id
_entity.type
_entity.pdbx_description
1 polymer ?
#
loop_
_entity_poly.entity_id
_entity_poly.type
_entity_poly.pdbx_seq_one_letter_code
_entity_poly.pdbx_strand_id
1 'polypeptide(L)'
;MKKLILCICLATFSLQNHASNDPNYNQLAEVVNDNLNSKKMHGHEKLILSTMNWHKRSVDQLIETSRQLNTNEQRYVLNYAILKSVYAEYLIEIHCRPESIDAQKQAENIYQFLFKQQPNDRNVRYNLALFYARTSTSYRKDQNNNERYRLLKLAEETLYPNYQKYPKNEQYRNDYYAILSEQLDIVQTKANQRDEQQRLIDILKTPLFKILNNPKQNYDSGNFVILVQQYYKYLYSQNPKQADQWLISHKNKIENYVNTQQQNTQREYQFLAEFYALLNQPQKALYYLSKYDVTNVDAASPETIAKERNLANLRLNPNYQNWFKQYQLDYEENQKAYPPLCSSMQGNLDLPKQKN
;
A
#
# COMPACT_ATOMS: atom_id res chain seq x y z
N MET A 1 14.77 0.27 16.35
CA MET A 1 13.74 1.12 15.69
C MET A 1 13.63 0.69 14.23
N LYS A 2 12.64 -0.17 13.92
CA LYS A 2 12.41 -0.70 12.57
C LYS A 2 11.53 0.29 11.79
N LYS A 3 11.90 0.60 10.54
CA LYS A 3 11.12 1.43 9.61
C LYS A 3 9.92 0.60 9.13
N LEU A 4 8.69 1.07 9.37
CA LEU A 4 7.47 0.49 8.80
C LEU A 4 7.27 1.12 7.40
N ILE A 5 7.11 0.29 6.38
CA ILE A 5 6.82 0.72 5.01
C ILE A 5 5.46 0.13 4.66
N LEU A 6 4.44 0.99 4.69
CA LEU A 6 3.11 0.66 4.21
C LEU A 6 3.20 0.24 2.75
N CYS A 7 2.64 -0.92 2.45
CA CYS A 7 3.14 -1.80 1.41
C CYS A 7 2.43 -1.59 0.04
N ILE A 8 2.04 -0.34 -0.23
CA ILE A 8 2.12 0.21 -1.59
C ILE A 8 2.94 1.47 -1.43
N CYS A 9 4.15 1.50 -1.98
CA CYS A 9 4.96 2.71 -2.05
C CYS A 9 4.42 3.62 -3.16
N LEU A 10 3.19 4.06 -2.98
CA LEU A 10 2.65 5.19 -3.70
C LEU A 10 3.38 6.43 -3.21
N ALA A 11 3.47 7.43 -4.07
CA ALA A 11 3.97 8.72 -3.63
C ALA A 11 3.11 9.28 -2.47
N THR A 12 3.69 10.20 -1.71
CA THR A 12 2.96 10.92 -0.66
C THR A 12 1.76 11.65 -1.28
N PHE A 13 0.67 11.78 -0.50
CA PHE A 13 -0.48 12.58 -0.93
C PHE A 13 -0.01 13.96 -1.42
N SER A 14 -0.56 14.43 -2.54
CA SER A 14 -0.17 15.71 -3.11
C SER A 14 -0.81 16.84 -2.31
N LEU A 15 0.01 17.47 -1.47
CA LEU A 15 -0.32 18.69 -0.77
C LEU A 15 -0.48 19.86 -1.74
N GLN A 16 -1.44 20.72 -1.46
CA GLN A 16 -1.53 22.04 -2.09
C GLN A 16 -1.02 23.11 -1.11
N ASN A 17 0.30 23.22 -0.98
CA ASN A 17 0.92 24.24 -0.14
C ASN A 17 0.98 25.57 -0.87
N HIS A 18 0.05 26.48 -0.58
CA HIS A 18 0.23 27.91 -0.72
C HIS A 18 -0.17 28.55 0.61
N ALA A 19 0.59 29.56 1.05
CA ALA A 19 0.29 30.31 2.26
C ALA A 19 -1.16 30.82 2.20
N SER A 20 -2.00 30.33 3.10
CA SER A 20 -3.33 30.90 3.33
C SER A 20 -3.20 32.04 4.33
N ASN A 21 -4.03 33.07 4.21
CA ASN A 21 -4.17 34.07 5.27
C ASN A 21 -4.91 33.51 6.51
N ASP A 22 -5.50 32.31 6.40
CA ASP A 22 -6.10 31.62 7.53
C ASP A 22 -5.06 30.75 8.27
N PRO A 23 -4.69 31.09 9.52
CA PRO A 23 -3.71 30.33 10.29
C PRO A 23 -4.14 28.89 10.57
N ASN A 24 -5.45 28.60 10.60
CA ASN A 24 -5.94 27.22 10.78
C ASN A 24 -5.60 26.34 9.57
N TYR A 25 -5.56 26.92 8.38
CA TYR A 25 -5.28 26.17 7.15
C TYR A 25 -3.79 25.83 7.05
N ASN A 26 -2.94 26.75 7.50
CA ASN A 26 -1.49 26.55 7.52
C ASN A 26 -1.12 25.50 8.58
N GLN A 27 -1.71 25.54 9.77
CA GLN A 27 -1.48 24.54 10.82
C GLN A 27 -1.86 23.12 10.37
N LEU A 28 -3.03 22.95 9.73
CA LEU A 28 -3.43 21.64 9.20
C LEU A 28 -2.46 21.16 8.11
N ALA A 29 -2.07 22.04 7.18
CA ALA A 29 -1.13 21.70 6.12
C ALA A 29 0.25 21.29 6.66
N GLU A 30 0.75 21.97 7.70
CA GLU A 30 2.00 21.64 8.39
C GLU A 30 1.92 20.26 9.05
N VAL A 31 0.87 19.98 9.82
CA VAL A 31 0.68 18.67 10.46
C VAL A 31 0.59 17.56 9.41
N VAL A 32 -0.12 17.78 8.30
CA VAL A 32 -0.15 16.79 7.20
C VAL A 32 1.25 16.62 6.60
N ASN A 33 1.98 17.71 6.33
CA ASN A 33 3.32 17.65 5.76
C ASN A 33 4.31 16.90 6.66
N ASP A 34 4.29 17.16 7.96
CA ASP A 34 5.18 16.50 8.93
C ASP A 34 4.88 15.01 9.08
N ASN A 35 3.60 14.63 9.02
CA ASN A 35 3.19 13.22 9.11
C ASN A 35 3.41 12.45 7.79
N LEU A 36 3.21 13.09 6.63
CA LEU A 36 3.50 12.48 5.33
C LEU A 36 5.00 12.29 5.09
N ASN A 37 5.84 13.24 5.51
CA ASN A 37 7.28 13.20 5.27
C ASN A 37 8.03 12.31 6.28
N SER A 38 7.55 12.22 7.52
CA SER A 38 8.25 11.44 8.56
C SER A 38 8.04 9.93 8.45
N LYS A 39 7.01 9.46 7.73
CA LYS A 39 6.56 8.04 7.71
C LYS A 39 6.46 7.45 9.13
N LYS A 40 6.23 8.28 10.14
CA LYS A 40 6.19 7.93 11.56
C LYS A 40 4.96 8.57 12.17
N MET A 41 3.87 7.82 12.19
CA MET A 41 2.71 8.20 13.01
C MET A 41 2.96 7.91 14.48
N HIS A 42 3.82 6.93 14.78
CA HIS A 42 4.18 6.58 16.14
C HIS A 42 4.92 7.73 16.84
N GLY A 43 4.32 8.28 17.89
CA GLY A 43 4.78 9.48 18.59
C GLY A 43 4.08 10.79 18.20
N HIS A 44 3.28 10.81 17.12
CA HIS A 44 2.50 11.97 16.68
C HIS A 44 0.98 11.78 16.85
N GLU A 45 0.54 10.69 17.47
CA GLU A 45 -0.88 10.29 17.46
C GLU A 45 -1.78 11.30 18.16
N LYS A 46 -1.35 11.76 19.33
CA LYS A 46 -2.08 12.80 20.09
C LYS A 46 -2.22 14.08 19.30
N LEU A 47 -1.18 14.47 18.54
CA LEU A 47 -1.19 15.67 17.70
C LEU A 47 -2.16 15.49 16.52
N ILE A 48 -2.13 14.34 15.86
CA ILE A 48 -3.05 14.05 14.74
C ILE A 48 -4.51 14.04 15.21
N LEU A 49 -4.80 13.34 16.31
CA LEU A 49 -6.13 13.27 16.89
C LEU A 49 -6.63 14.64 17.36
N SER A 50 -5.80 15.41 18.06
CA SER A 50 -6.18 16.75 18.51
C SER A 50 -6.43 17.69 17.33
N THR A 51 -5.59 17.64 16.30
CA THR A 51 -5.74 18.41 15.05
C THR A 51 -7.03 18.01 14.34
N MET A 52 -7.31 16.71 14.16
CA MET A 52 -8.55 16.23 13.56
C MET A 52 -9.80 16.69 14.31
N ASN A 53 -9.78 16.64 15.64
CA ASN A 53 -10.90 17.07 16.48
C ASN A 53 -11.11 18.58 16.42
N TRP A 54 -10.01 19.35 16.43
CA TRP A 54 -10.04 20.80 16.32
C TRP A 54 -10.68 21.27 15.01
N HIS A 55 -10.30 20.65 13.88
CA HIS A 55 -10.77 21.05 12.56
C HIS A 55 -12.12 20.44 12.15
N LYS A 56 -12.62 19.42 12.86
CA LYS A 56 -13.83 18.66 12.51
C LYS A 56 -15.03 19.56 12.23
N ARG A 57 -15.40 20.41 13.19
CA ARG A 57 -16.61 21.25 13.09
C ARG A 57 -16.57 22.18 11.88
N SER A 58 -15.42 22.78 11.59
CA SER A 58 -15.27 23.69 10.45
C SER A 58 -15.36 22.95 9.12
N VAL A 59 -14.79 21.75 9.02
CA VAL A 59 -14.89 20.92 7.81
C VAL A 59 -16.32 20.42 7.62
N ASP A 60 -16.98 19.93 8.66
CA ASP A 60 -18.38 19.48 8.61
C ASP A 60 -19.29 20.63 8.14
N GLN A 61 -19.10 21.84 8.70
CA GLN A 61 -19.84 23.03 8.29
C GLN A 61 -19.63 23.37 6.80
N LEU A 62 -18.38 23.32 6.32
CA LEU A 62 -18.08 23.57 4.90
C LEU A 62 -18.76 22.54 4.00
N ILE A 63 -18.78 21.27 4.38
CA ILE A 63 -19.41 20.19 3.60
C ILE A 63 -20.94 20.33 3.60
N GLU A 64 -21.54 20.65 4.74
CA GLU A 64 -23.01 20.73 4.89
C GLU A 64 -23.61 21.98 4.26
N THR A 65 -22.94 23.12 4.36
CA THR A 65 -23.51 24.42 4.00
C THR A 65 -23.09 24.95 2.64
N SER A 66 -21.95 24.49 2.11
CA SER A 66 -21.40 25.05 0.87
C SER A 66 -21.99 24.38 -0.36
N ARG A 67 -22.62 25.17 -1.22
CA ARG A 67 -23.02 24.71 -2.56
C ARG A 67 -21.81 24.49 -3.47
N GLN A 68 -20.77 25.32 -3.30
CA GLN A 68 -19.50 25.23 -4.01
C GLN A 68 -18.39 25.81 -3.12
N LEU A 69 -17.31 25.04 -2.94
CA LEU A 69 -16.13 25.51 -2.20
C LEU A 69 -15.25 26.39 -3.10
N ASN A 70 -14.59 27.40 -2.52
CA ASN A 70 -13.50 28.10 -3.18
C ASN A 70 -12.18 27.30 -3.10
N THR A 71 -11.15 27.75 -3.81
CA THR A 71 -9.85 27.05 -3.88
C THR A 71 -9.22 26.80 -2.50
N ASN A 72 -9.29 27.75 -1.56
CA ASN A 72 -8.69 27.58 -0.24
C ASN A 72 -9.48 26.60 0.63
N GLU A 73 -10.81 26.68 0.58
CA GLU A 73 -11.70 25.74 1.27
C GLU A 73 -11.52 24.31 0.75
N GLN A 74 -11.37 24.13 -0.57
CA GLN A 74 -11.08 22.82 -1.18
C GLN A 74 -9.78 22.23 -0.65
N ARG A 75 -8.72 23.05 -0.57
CA ARG A 75 -7.43 22.63 -0.03
C ARG A 75 -7.54 22.22 1.43
N TYR A 76 -8.25 23.02 2.22
CA TYR A 76 -8.46 22.74 3.64
C TYR A 76 -9.20 21.41 3.85
N VAL A 77 -10.32 21.22 3.14
CA VAL A 77 -11.11 19.98 3.19
C VAL A 77 -10.32 18.78 2.66
N LEU A 78 -9.52 18.96 1.60
CA LEU A 78 -8.64 17.91 1.06
C LEU A 78 -7.55 17.49 2.05
N ASN A 79 -6.87 18.45 2.69
CA ASN A 79 -5.85 18.17 3.70
C ASN A 79 -6.46 17.45 4.90
N TYR A 80 -7.69 17.79 5.29
CA TYR A 80 -8.40 17.09 6.35
C TYR A 80 -8.74 15.64 5.97
N ALA A 81 -9.17 15.40 4.73
CA ALA A 81 -9.40 14.05 4.22
C ALA A 81 -8.12 13.21 4.24
N ILE A 82 -6.99 13.78 3.81
CA ILE A 82 -5.67 13.15 3.87
C ILE A 82 -5.33 12.76 5.31
N LEU A 83 -5.48 13.68 6.27
CA LEU A 83 -5.18 13.42 7.68
C LEU A 83 -6.01 12.26 8.24
N LYS A 84 -7.32 12.21 7.90
CA LYS A 84 -8.18 11.08 8.28
C LYS A 84 -7.75 9.75 7.66
N SER A 85 -7.38 9.75 6.37
CA SER A 85 -6.88 8.53 5.72
C SER A 85 -5.63 8.00 6.38
N VAL A 86 -4.69 8.90 6.68
CA VAL A 86 -3.43 8.59 7.34
C VAL A 86 -3.70 8.07 8.76
N TYR A 87 -4.61 8.70 9.52
CA TYR A 87 -5.03 8.17 10.83
C TYR A 87 -5.66 6.77 10.75
N ALA A 88 -6.45 6.50 9.71
CA ALA A 88 -7.03 5.18 9.51
C ALA A 88 -5.96 4.11 9.26
N GLU A 89 -4.89 4.43 8.53
CA GLU A 89 -3.75 3.52 8.32
C GLU A 89 -3.04 3.21 9.64
N TYR A 90 -2.79 4.23 10.47
CA TYR A 90 -2.24 4.03 11.81
C TYR A 90 -3.09 3.09 12.67
N LEU A 91 -4.41 3.25 12.63
CA LEU A 91 -5.32 2.36 13.35
C LEU A 91 -5.17 0.90 12.91
N ILE A 92 -4.88 0.62 11.63
CA ILE A 92 -4.54 -0.74 11.18
C ILE A 92 -3.22 -1.21 11.78
N GLU A 93 -2.20 -0.36 11.82
CA GLU A 93 -0.87 -0.69 12.37
C GLU A 93 -0.94 -1.11 13.85
N ILE A 94 -1.84 -0.50 14.63
CA ILE A 94 -2.05 -0.82 16.05
C ILE A 94 -3.17 -1.84 16.29
N HIS A 95 -3.59 -2.57 15.26
CA HIS A 95 -4.60 -3.63 15.33
C HIS A 95 -6.02 -3.16 15.70
N CYS A 96 -6.39 -1.93 15.32
CA CYS A 96 -7.72 -1.34 15.49
C CYS A 96 -8.50 -1.21 14.19
N ARG A 97 -8.85 -2.39 13.67
CA ARG A 97 -9.56 -2.52 12.39
C ARG A 97 -10.95 -1.88 12.38
N PRO A 98 -11.84 -2.06 13.38
CA PRO A 98 -13.17 -1.44 13.36
C PRO A 98 -13.12 0.09 13.28
N GLU A 99 -12.27 0.72 14.10
CA GLU A 99 -12.07 2.16 14.14
C GLU A 99 -11.41 2.66 12.85
N SER A 100 -10.47 1.89 12.29
CA SER A 100 -9.88 2.20 10.99
C SER A 100 -10.94 2.24 9.90
N ILE A 101 -11.85 1.26 9.85
CA ILE A 101 -12.93 1.22 8.84
C ILE A 101 -13.85 2.45 8.97
N ASP A 102 -14.17 2.89 10.19
CA ASP A 102 -14.95 4.12 10.39
C ASP A 102 -14.20 5.36 9.88
N ALA A 103 -12.92 5.49 10.24
CA ALA A 103 -12.07 6.59 9.77
C ALA A 103 -11.91 6.59 8.22
N GLN A 104 -11.78 5.40 7.61
CA GLN A 104 -11.75 5.22 6.15
C GLN A 104 -13.05 5.72 5.50
N LYS A 105 -14.22 5.32 6.02
CA LYS A 105 -15.53 5.76 5.50
C LYS A 105 -15.70 7.27 5.59
N GLN A 106 -15.29 7.86 6.72
CA GLN A 106 -15.33 9.31 6.88
C GLN A 106 -14.40 10.01 5.87
N ALA A 107 -13.18 9.52 5.67
CA ALA A 107 -12.27 10.07 4.66
C ALA A 107 -12.85 9.94 3.24
N GLU A 108 -13.41 8.77 2.89
CA GLU A 108 -14.02 8.52 1.59
C GLU A 108 -15.16 9.50 1.31
N ASN A 109 -16.05 9.71 2.26
CA ASN A 109 -17.17 10.66 2.12
C ASN A 109 -16.68 12.07 1.76
N ILE A 110 -15.60 12.52 2.40
CA ILE A 110 -15.01 13.84 2.15
C ILE A 110 -14.36 13.89 0.76
N TYR A 111 -13.60 12.86 0.36
CA TYR A 111 -13.06 12.80 -0.99
C TYR A 111 -14.13 12.76 -2.06
N GLN A 112 -15.20 11.97 -1.86
CA GLN A 112 -16.32 11.91 -2.80
C GLN A 112 -17.06 13.24 -2.91
N PHE A 113 -17.22 13.97 -1.80
CA PHE A 113 -17.75 15.33 -1.82
C PHE A 113 -16.88 16.24 -2.69
N LEU A 114 -15.57 16.27 -2.46
CA LEU A 114 -14.62 17.06 -3.26
C LEU A 114 -14.65 16.65 -4.75
N PHE A 115 -14.70 15.35 -5.03
CA PHE A 115 -14.74 14.83 -6.40
C PHE A 115 -16.04 15.19 -7.14
N LYS A 116 -17.19 15.19 -6.45
CA LYS A 116 -18.46 15.65 -7.03
C LYS A 116 -18.43 17.14 -7.38
N GLN A 117 -17.81 17.96 -6.53
CA GLN A 117 -17.67 19.40 -6.74
C GLN A 117 -16.68 19.71 -7.88
N GLN A 118 -15.62 18.91 -7.99
CA GLN A 118 -14.55 19.13 -8.95
C GLN A 118 -14.08 17.82 -9.60
N PRO A 119 -14.91 17.22 -10.46
CA PRO A 119 -14.57 15.92 -11.03
C PRO A 119 -13.31 16.01 -11.89
N ASN A 120 -12.93 17.18 -12.42
CA ASN A 120 -11.76 17.34 -13.29
C ASN A 120 -10.51 17.90 -12.58
N ASP A 121 -10.56 18.15 -11.27
CA ASP A 121 -9.37 18.58 -10.54
C ASP A 121 -8.39 17.41 -10.41
N ARG A 122 -7.16 17.62 -10.90
CA ARG A 122 -6.13 16.58 -10.95
C ARG A 122 -5.68 16.14 -9.54
N ASN A 123 -5.65 17.04 -8.57
CA ASN A 123 -5.18 16.75 -7.22
C ASN A 123 -6.26 16.02 -6.42
N VAL A 124 -7.54 16.39 -6.59
CA VAL A 124 -8.67 15.64 -6.01
C VAL A 124 -8.70 14.22 -6.55
N ARG A 125 -8.64 14.03 -7.88
CA ARG A 125 -8.55 12.71 -8.52
C ARG A 125 -7.36 11.90 -7.99
N TYR A 126 -6.19 12.51 -7.98
CA TYR A 126 -4.97 11.85 -7.59
C TYR A 126 -5.03 11.37 -6.12
N ASN A 127 -5.39 12.25 -5.19
CA ASN A 127 -5.47 11.89 -3.78
C ASN A 127 -6.60 10.88 -3.48
N LEU A 128 -7.75 10.95 -4.18
CA LEU A 128 -8.80 9.94 -4.05
C LEU A 128 -8.35 8.57 -4.57
N ALA A 129 -7.65 8.52 -5.70
CA ALA A 129 -7.10 7.27 -6.20
C ALA A 129 -6.07 6.66 -5.23
N LEU A 130 -5.19 7.50 -4.67
CA LEU A 130 -4.24 7.07 -3.65
C LEU A 130 -4.96 6.55 -2.40
N PHE A 131 -6.00 7.25 -1.94
CA PHE A 131 -6.82 6.81 -0.81
C PHE A 131 -7.38 5.41 -1.05
N TYR A 132 -7.99 5.16 -2.21
CA TYR A 132 -8.53 3.83 -2.54
C TYR A 132 -7.45 2.75 -2.59
N ALA A 133 -6.33 3.03 -3.26
CA ALA A 133 -5.22 2.09 -3.37
C ALA A 133 -4.64 1.76 -1.99
N ARG A 134 -4.36 2.76 -1.16
CA ARG A 134 -3.83 2.56 0.21
C ARG A 134 -4.83 1.85 1.10
N THR A 135 -6.10 2.21 1.06
CA THR A 135 -7.17 1.55 1.82
C THR A 135 -7.28 0.06 1.48
N SER A 136 -7.04 -0.31 0.21
CA SER A 136 -7.05 -1.73 -0.21
C SER A 136 -6.08 -2.61 0.58
N THR A 137 -4.98 -2.05 1.09
CA THR A 137 -3.99 -2.79 1.89
C THR A 137 -4.55 -3.33 3.20
N SER A 138 -5.53 -2.65 3.79
CA SER A 138 -6.17 -3.10 5.04
C SER A 138 -6.98 -4.40 4.87
N TYR A 139 -7.31 -4.76 3.63
CA TYR A 139 -8.06 -5.97 3.26
C TYR A 139 -7.15 -7.09 2.74
N ARG A 140 -5.82 -6.93 2.77
CA ARG A 140 -4.87 -7.89 2.16
C ARG A 140 -4.85 -9.26 2.85
N LYS A 141 -5.21 -9.31 4.13
CA LYS A 141 -5.32 -10.57 4.91
C LYS A 141 -6.71 -11.19 4.84
N ASP A 142 -7.67 -10.55 4.20
CA ASP A 142 -9.00 -11.13 4.06
C ASP A 142 -8.98 -12.30 3.09
N GLN A 143 -9.58 -13.41 3.51
CA GLN A 143 -9.71 -14.59 2.65
C GLN A 143 -10.45 -14.26 1.35
N ASN A 144 -11.38 -13.30 1.41
CA ASN A 144 -12.13 -12.81 0.27
C ASN A 144 -11.58 -11.48 -0.24
N ASN A 145 -10.65 -11.53 -1.21
CA ASN A 145 -10.02 -10.37 -1.85
C ASN A 145 -10.98 -9.44 -2.64
N ASN A 146 -12.31 -9.61 -2.53
CA ASN A 146 -13.28 -8.82 -3.29
C ASN A 146 -13.24 -7.33 -2.95
N GLU A 147 -13.15 -6.97 -1.66
CA GLU A 147 -13.12 -5.56 -1.25
C GLU A 147 -11.81 -4.89 -1.66
N ARG A 148 -10.68 -5.57 -1.46
CA ARG A 148 -9.37 -5.13 -1.97
C ARG A 148 -9.42 -4.88 -3.47
N TYR A 149 -9.99 -5.81 -4.24
CA TYR A 149 -10.11 -5.67 -5.69
C TYR A 149 -11.02 -4.51 -6.09
N ARG A 150 -12.19 -4.35 -5.45
CA ARG A 150 -13.11 -3.24 -5.67
C ARG A 150 -12.43 -1.90 -5.48
N LEU A 151 -11.71 -1.72 -4.38
CA LEU A 151 -10.95 -0.50 -4.07
C LEU A 151 -9.87 -0.22 -5.13
N LEU A 152 -9.14 -1.24 -5.57
CA LEU A 152 -8.12 -1.07 -6.62
C LEU A 152 -8.73 -0.73 -7.98
N LYS A 153 -9.93 -1.23 -8.32
CA LYS A 153 -10.66 -0.80 -9.54
C LYS A 153 -11.08 0.66 -9.44
N LEU A 154 -11.61 1.10 -8.30
CA LEU A 154 -11.92 2.52 -8.07
C LEU A 154 -10.68 3.39 -8.17
N ALA A 155 -9.54 2.94 -7.65
CA ALA A 155 -8.27 3.64 -7.76
C ALA A 155 -7.82 3.78 -9.23
N GLU A 156 -7.92 2.71 -10.02
CA GLU A 156 -7.61 2.72 -11.45
C GLU A 156 -8.52 3.69 -12.21
N GLU A 157 -9.83 3.58 -12.05
CA GLU A 157 -10.82 4.43 -12.71
C GLU A 157 -10.62 5.91 -12.39
N THR A 158 -10.26 6.21 -11.14
CA THR A 158 -10.04 7.58 -10.67
C THR A 158 -8.73 8.16 -11.21
N LEU A 159 -7.65 7.37 -11.23
CA LEU A 159 -6.32 7.83 -11.66
C LEU A 159 -6.12 7.84 -13.17
N TYR A 160 -6.80 6.96 -13.90
CA TYR A 160 -6.60 6.77 -15.34
C TYR A 160 -6.66 8.07 -16.15
N PRO A 161 -7.60 9.00 -15.90
CA PRO A 161 -7.65 10.27 -16.63
C PRO A 161 -6.42 11.17 -16.39
N ASN A 162 -5.83 11.14 -15.17
CA ASN A 162 -4.58 11.85 -14.89
C ASN A 162 -3.41 11.22 -15.65
N TYR A 163 -3.32 9.88 -15.66
CA TYR A 163 -2.31 9.16 -16.42
C TYR A 163 -2.40 9.46 -17.93
N GLN A 164 -3.61 9.40 -18.50
CA GLN A 164 -3.84 9.68 -19.92
C GLN A 164 -3.52 11.12 -20.31
N LYS A 165 -3.94 12.10 -19.51
CA LYS A 165 -3.75 13.52 -19.82
C LYS A 165 -2.31 13.99 -19.60
N TYR A 166 -1.58 13.34 -18.68
CA TYR A 166 -0.22 13.72 -18.31
C TYR A 166 0.75 12.51 -18.35
N PRO A 167 0.95 11.85 -19.50
CA PRO A 167 1.70 10.59 -19.60
C PRO A 167 3.21 10.74 -19.29
N LYS A 168 3.73 11.97 -19.37
CA LYS A 168 5.11 12.31 -19.00
C LYS A 168 5.30 12.51 -17.49
N ASN A 169 4.22 12.67 -16.72
CA ASN A 169 4.30 12.77 -15.28
C ASN A 169 4.68 11.39 -14.70
N GLU A 170 5.88 11.28 -14.13
CA GLU A 170 6.39 10.01 -13.64
C GLU A 170 5.61 9.48 -12.45
N GLN A 171 5.15 10.37 -11.56
CA GLN A 171 4.39 10.01 -10.37
C GLN A 171 3.06 9.36 -10.76
N TYR A 172 2.25 10.02 -11.60
CA TYR A 172 0.97 9.44 -12.04
C TYR A 172 1.15 8.12 -12.78
N ARG A 173 2.18 8.01 -13.62
CA ARG A 173 2.49 6.77 -14.35
C ARG A 173 2.91 5.65 -13.40
N ASN A 174 3.80 5.92 -12.47
CA ASN A 174 4.30 4.91 -11.54
C ASN A 174 3.20 4.42 -10.60
N ASP A 175 2.39 5.34 -10.06
CA ASP A 175 1.27 4.99 -9.18
C ASP A 175 0.17 4.24 -9.93
N TYR A 176 -0.09 4.59 -11.20
CA TYR A 176 -1.01 3.84 -12.05
C TYR A 176 -0.53 2.40 -12.24
N TYR A 177 0.74 2.19 -12.56
CA TYR A 177 1.30 0.84 -12.68
C TYR A 177 1.33 0.08 -11.36
N ALA A 178 1.56 0.76 -10.23
CA ALA A 178 1.48 0.15 -8.91
C ALA A 178 0.06 -0.40 -8.63
N ILE A 179 -0.98 0.41 -8.90
CA ILE A 179 -2.38 -0.01 -8.77
C ILE A 179 -2.68 -1.23 -9.63
N LEU A 180 -2.29 -1.19 -10.91
CA LEU A 180 -2.52 -2.31 -11.82
C LEU A 180 -1.75 -3.58 -11.40
N SER A 181 -0.54 -3.43 -10.86
CA SER A 181 0.26 -4.56 -10.38
C SER A 181 -0.38 -5.26 -9.18
N GLU A 182 -0.95 -4.49 -8.24
CA GLU A 182 -1.70 -5.02 -7.10
C GLU A 182 -3.02 -5.66 -7.54
N GLN A 183 -3.69 -5.14 -8.59
CA GLN A 183 -4.84 -5.82 -9.20
C GLN A 183 -4.44 -7.17 -9.81
N LEU A 184 -3.31 -7.21 -10.52
CA LEU A 184 -2.80 -8.41 -11.17
C LEU A 184 -2.54 -9.52 -10.15
N ASP A 185 -1.90 -9.18 -9.03
CA ASP A 185 -1.69 -10.10 -7.90
C ASP A 185 -2.98 -10.79 -7.44
N ILE A 186 -4.08 -10.04 -7.37
CA ILE A 186 -5.39 -10.60 -7.00
C ILE A 186 -5.96 -11.46 -8.12
N VAL A 187 -6.05 -10.94 -9.34
CA VAL A 187 -6.75 -11.64 -10.43
C VAL A 187 -6.04 -12.91 -10.86
N GLN A 188 -4.72 -13.02 -10.70
CA GLN A 188 -3.99 -14.26 -10.99
C GLN A 188 -4.37 -15.43 -10.10
N THR A 189 -4.94 -15.17 -8.91
CA THR A 189 -5.49 -16.23 -8.06
C THR A 189 -6.89 -16.68 -8.48
N LYS A 190 -7.56 -15.95 -9.39
CA LYS A 190 -8.95 -16.18 -9.80
C LYS A 190 -9.03 -16.78 -11.21
N ALA A 191 -9.45 -18.04 -11.31
CA ALA A 191 -9.51 -18.77 -12.59
C ALA A 191 -10.47 -18.16 -13.63
N ASN A 192 -11.47 -17.38 -13.20
CA ASN A 192 -12.51 -16.79 -14.05
C ASN A 192 -12.20 -15.35 -14.53
N GLN A 193 -10.98 -14.83 -14.30
CA GLN A 193 -10.60 -13.46 -14.65
C GLN A 193 -9.52 -13.41 -15.75
N ARG A 194 -9.54 -14.34 -16.71
CA ARG A 194 -8.48 -14.47 -17.73
C ARG A 194 -8.33 -13.23 -18.61
N ASP A 195 -9.44 -12.61 -19.01
CA ASP A 195 -9.39 -11.41 -19.87
C ASP A 195 -8.76 -10.22 -19.13
N GLU A 196 -9.10 -10.05 -17.85
CA GLU A 196 -8.51 -9.00 -17.03
C GLU A 196 -7.02 -9.28 -16.74
N GLN A 197 -6.65 -10.53 -16.49
CA GLN A 197 -5.24 -10.94 -16.39
C GLN A 197 -4.47 -10.56 -17.65
N GLN A 198 -5.01 -10.87 -18.84
CA GLN A 198 -4.38 -10.55 -20.12
C GLN A 198 -4.24 -9.04 -20.31
N ARG A 199 -5.32 -8.26 -20.08
CA ARG A 199 -5.30 -6.79 -20.15
C ARG A 199 -4.21 -6.18 -19.26
N LEU A 200 -4.15 -6.62 -18.00
CA LEU A 200 -3.16 -6.11 -17.04
C LEU A 200 -1.74 -6.48 -17.46
N ILE A 201 -1.50 -7.71 -17.93
CA ILE A 201 -0.20 -8.14 -18.45
C ILE A 201 0.22 -7.30 -19.66
N ASP A 202 -0.68 -7.06 -20.61
CA ASP A 202 -0.36 -6.30 -21.82
C ASP A 202 0.04 -4.86 -21.50
N ILE A 203 -0.58 -4.24 -20.49
CA ILE A 203 -0.21 -2.90 -20.01
C ILE A 203 1.12 -2.95 -19.26
N LEU A 204 1.30 -3.89 -18.33
CA LEU A 204 2.40 -3.91 -17.37
C LEU A 204 3.70 -4.52 -17.92
N LYS A 205 3.64 -5.25 -19.03
CA LYS A 205 4.81 -5.83 -19.70
C LYS A 205 5.81 -4.76 -20.14
N THR A 206 5.34 -3.70 -20.78
CA THR A 206 6.20 -2.61 -21.25
C THR A 206 7.01 -1.95 -20.13
N PRO A 207 6.39 -1.48 -19.02
CA PRO A 207 7.16 -0.89 -17.93
C PRO A 207 8.11 -1.90 -17.25
N LEU A 208 7.74 -3.17 -17.11
CA LEU A 208 8.65 -4.20 -16.58
C LEU A 208 9.94 -4.29 -17.40
N PHE A 209 9.85 -4.42 -18.73
CA PHE A 209 11.05 -4.52 -19.58
C PHE A 209 11.84 -3.20 -19.64
N LYS A 210 11.18 -2.05 -19.49
CA LYS A 210 11.86 -0.75 -19.37
C LYS A 210 12.73 -0.70 -18.11
N ILE A 211 12.20 -1.13 -16.98
CA ILE A 211 12.93 -1.17 -15.70
C ILE A 211 14.08 -2.18 -15.76
N LEU A 212 13.84 -3.38 -16.30
CA LEU A 212 14.88 -4.41 -16.45
C LEU A 212 16.06 -3.93 -17.32
N ASN A 213 15.82 -3.09 -18.31
CA ASN A 213 16.85 -2.54 -19.18
C ASN A 213 17.48 -1.24 -18.65
N ASN A 214 16.90 -0.62 -17.63
CA ASN A 214 17.44 0.58 -16.98
C ASN A 214 17.22 0.55 -15.46
N PRO A 215 18.08 -0.17 -14.71
CA PRO A 215 17.90 -0.37 -13.27
C PRO A 215 18.10 0.89 -12.43
N LYS A 216 18.53 2.01 -13.02
CA LYS A 216 18.63 3.32 -12.35
C LYS A 216 17.30 4.08 -12.34
N GLN A 217 16.23 3.53 -12.91
CA GLN A 217 14.91 4.17 -12.85
C GLN A 217 14.39 4.24 -11.43
N ASN A 218 13.88 5.42 -11.06
CA ASN A 218 13.18 5.64 -9.80
C ASN A 218 11.78 5.00 -9.88
N TYR A 219 11.71 3.72 -9.55
CA TYR A 219 10.47 2.95 -9.39
C TYR A 219 10.60 2.16 -8.08
N ASP A 220 9.47 1.83 -7.48
CA ASP A 220 9.48 1.16 -6.18
C ASP A 220 9.87 -0.32 -6.31
N SER A 221 10.73 -0.81 -5.41
CA SER A 221 11.17 -2.20 -5.39
C SER A 221 10.01 -3.16 -5.10
N GLY A 222 9.12 -2.80 -4.18
CA GLY A 222 7.94 -3.60 -3.82
C GLY A 222 6.99 -3.79 -4.99
N ASN A 223 6.73 -2.74 -5.77
CA ASN A 223 5.93 -2.82 -6.97
C ASN A 223 6.66 -3.56 -8.10
N PHE A 224 7.99 -3.41 -8.21
CA PHE A 224 8.77 -4.12 -9.21
C PHE A 224 8.76 -5.63 -8.98
N VAL A 225 8.92 -6.09 -7.74
CA VAL A 225 8.91 -7.53 -7.45
C VAL A 225 7.58 -8.18 -7.77
N ILE A 226 6.46 -7.47 -7.55
CA ILE A 226 5.13 -7.93 -8.00
C ILE A 226 5.13 -8.11 -9.52
N LEU A 227 5.57 -7.10 -10.28
CA LEU A 227 5.61 -7.21 -11.75
C LEU A 227 6.39 -8.44 -12.22
N VAL A 228 7.55 -8.70 -11.62
CA VAL A 228 8.37 -9.88 -11.94
C VAL A 228 7.64 -11.18 -11.59
N GLN A 229 7.08 -11.30 -10.38
CA GLN A 229 6.37 -12.50 -9.93
C GLN A 229 5.17 -12.81 -10.81
N GLN A 230 4.33 -11.80 -11.04
CA GLN A 230 3.09 -11.99 -11.79
C GLN A 230 3.38 -12.25 -13.27
N TYR A 231 4.39 -11.61 -13.87
CA TYR A 231 4.78 -11.91 -15.24
C TYR A 231 5.35 -13.33 -15.38
N TYR A 232 6.17 -13.79 -14.42
CA TYR A 232 6.64 -15.18 -14.39
C TYR A 232 5.47 -16.17 -14.29
N LYS A 233 4.54 -15.95 -13.35
CA LYS A 233 3.34 -16.80 -13.18
C LYS A 233 2.50 -16.87 -14.45
N TYR A 234 2.32 -15.72 -15.14
CA TYR A 234 1.66 -15.67 -16.44
C TYR A 234 2.39 -16.52 -17.48
N LEU A 235 3.70 -16.32 -17.68
CA LEU A 235 4.50 -17.13 -18.60
C LEU A 235 4.43 -18.62 -18.26
N TYR A 236 4.51 -18.98 -16.97
CA TYR A 236 4.49 -20.36 -16.52
C TYR A 236 3.17 -21.04 -16.83
N SER A 237 2.05 -20.32 -16.72
CA SER A 237 0.72 -20.83 -17.07
C SER A 237 0.58 -21.16 -18.56
N GLN A 238 1.32 -20.47 -19.42
CA GLN A 238 1.31 -20.66 -20.87
C GLN A 238 2.34 -21.71 -21.31
N ASN A 239 3.57 -21.58 -20.83
CA ASN A 239 4.70 -22.44 -21.15
C ASN A 239 5.77 -22.39 -20.03
N PRO A 240 5.83 -23.41 -19.15
CA PRO A 240 6.80 -23.47 -18.05
C PRO A 240 8.26 -23.31 -18.51
N LYS A 241 8.65 -23.95 -19.63
CA LYS A 241 10.02 -23.87 -20.14
C LYS A 241 10.40 -22.46 -20.55
N GLN A 242 9.47 -21.72 -21.15
CA GLN A 242 9.67 -20.33 -21.53
C GLN A 242 9.79 -19.42 -20.29
N ALA A 243 8.98 -19.67 -19.26
CA ALA A 243 9.06 -18.93 -18.00
C ALA A 243 10.43 -19.11 -17.32
N ASP A 244 10.92 -20.34 -17.27
CA ASP A 244 12.23 -20.65 -16.68
C ASP A 244 13.37 -20.03 -17.48
N GLN A 245 13.33 -20.11 -18.82
CA GLN A 245 14.29 -19.44 -19.69
C GLN A 245 14.29 -17.92 -19.49
N TRP A 246 13.11 -17.32 -19.39
CA TRP A 246 12.97 -15.88 -19.13
C TRP A 246 13.56 -15.50 -17.77
N LEU A 247 13.27 -16.28 -16.72
CA LEU A 247 13.79 -16.01 -15.38
C LEU A 247 15.32 -16.08 -15.36
N ILE A 248 15.91 -17.12 -15.97
CA ILE A 248 17.36 -17.29 -16.08
C ILE A 248 18.00 -16.13 -16.86
N SER A 249 17.42 -15.74 -18.00
CA SER A 249 18.00 -14.68 -18.83
C SER A 249 17.91 -13.28 -18.19
N HIS A 250 16.99 -13.08 -17.24
CA HIS A 250 16.79 -11.79 -16.56
C HIS A 250 17.30 -11.78 -15.11
N LYS A 251 17.83 -12.90 -14.60
CA LYS A 251 18.28 -13.06 -13.22
C LYS A 251 19.11 -11.88 -12.72
N ASN A 252 20.23 -11.57 -13.39
CA ASN A 252 21.17 -10.54 -12.94
C ASN A 252 20.52 -9.14 -12.94
N LYS A 253 19.60 -8.87 -13.87
CA LYS A 253 18.88 -7.59 -13.94
C LYS A 253 17.92 -7.43 -12.76
N ILE A 254 17.18 -8.50 -12.43
CA ILE A 254 16.26 -8.57 -11.29
C ILE A 254 17.04 -8.42 -9.98
N GLU A 255 18.09 -9.21 -9.79
CA GLU A 255 18.94 -9.16 -8.59
C GLU A 255 19.54 -7.77 -8.38
N ASN A 256 20.12 -7.18 -9.43
CA ASN A 256 20.70 -5.85 -9.36
C ASN A 256 19.67 -4.80 -8.95
N TYR A 257 18.45 -4.86 -9.50
CA TYR A 257 17.41 -3.90 -9.18
C TYR A 257 17.00 -3.98 -7.72
N VAL A 258 16.65 -5.18 -7.23
CA VAL A 258 16.20 -5.37 -5.85
C VAL A 258 17.30 -5.02 -4.84
N ASN A 259 18.56 -5.35 -5.15
CA ASN A 259 19.70 -5.08 -4.27
C ASN A 259 20.20 -3.62 -4.31
N THR A 260 19.66 -2.75 -5.17
CA THR A 260 20.02 -1.31 -5.13
C THR A 260 19.48 -0.60 -3.90
N GLN A 261 18.53 -1.20 -3.18
CA GLN A 261 17.93 -0.64 -1.97
C GLN A 261 18.77 -0.97 -0.72
N GLN A 262 18.91 0.00 0.20
CA GLN A 262 19.70 -0.18 1.43
C GLN A 262 19.13 -1.24 2.38
N GLN A 263 17.81 -1.45 2.38
CA GLN A 263 17.12 -2.45 3.21
C GLN A 263 15.88 -2.99 2.49
N ASN A 264 15.75 -4.32 2.46
CA ASN A 264 14.58 -5.02 1.92
C ASN A 264 13.41 -5.00 2.93
N THR A 265 12.17 -4.89 2.44
CA THR A 265 10.97 -5.10 3.26
C THR A 265 10.60 -6.59 3.32
N GLN A 266 9.57 -6.95 4.10
CA GLN A 266 9.05 -8.31 4.14
C GLN A 266 8.68 -8.83 2.74
N ARG A 267 8.11 -7.96 1.90
CA ARG A 267 7.72 -8.31 0.53
C ARG A 267 8.93 -8.65 -0.33
N GLU A 268 10.01 -7.86 -0.30
CA GLU A 268 11.23 -8.20 -1.05
C GLU A 268 11.92 -9.44 -0.49
N TYR A 269 11.91 -9.66 0.83
CA TYR A 269 12.41 -10.92 1.38
C TYR A 269 11.62 -12.13 0.87
N GLN A 270 10.30 -12.01 0.81
CA GLN A 270 9.46 -13.05 0.25
C GLN A 270 9.74 -13.30 -1.23
N PHE A 271 9.79 -12.23 -2.01
CA PHE A 271 10.16 -12.32 -3.40
C PHE A 271 11.51 -13.02 -3.60
N LEU A 272 12.54 -12.61 -2.87
CA LEU A 272 13.88 -13.17 -3.03
C LEU A 272 13.92 -14.64 -2.62
N ALA A 273 13.20 -15.04 -1.57
CA ALA A 273 13.06 -16.44 -1.20
C ALA A 273 12.47 -17.28 -2.34
N GLU A 274 11.33 -16.85 -2.90
CA GLU A 274 10.68 -17.51 -4.03
C GLU A 274 11.56 -17.53 -5.29
N PHE A 275 12.19 -16.39 -5.60
CA PHE A 275 13.07 -16.21 -6.75
C PHE A 275 14.27 -17.17 -6.72
N TYR A 276 14.94 -17.29 -5.56
CA TYR A 276 16.07 -18.22 -5.41
C TYR A 276 15.62 -19.67 -5.34
N ALA A 277 14.41 -19.95 -4.83
CA ALA A 277 13.83 -21.28 -4.89
C ALA A 277 13.63 -21.71 -6.36
N LEU A 278 13.00 -20.87 -7.19
CA LEU A 278 12.80 -21.13 -8.63
C LEU A 278 14.13 -21.31 -9.39
N LEU A 279 15.19 -20.60 -8.98
CA LEU A 279 16.53 -20.76 -9.56
C LEU A 279 17.33 -21.95 -8.99
N ASN A 280 16.69 -22.85 -8.25
CA ASN A 280 17.30 -24.01 -7.61
C ASN A 280 18.52 -23.65 -6.72
N GLN A 281 18.42 -22.53 -5.98
CA GLN A 281 19.42 -22.05 -5.03
C GLN A 281 18.87 -22.11 -3.58
N PRO A 282 18.68 -23.31 -3.01
CA PRO A 282 17.96 -23.49 -1.74
C PRO A 282 18.62 -22.79 -0.56
N GLN A 283 19.95 -22.70 -0.51
CA GLN A 283 20.66 -22.00 0.56
C GLN A 283 20.33 -20.50 0.59
N LYS A 284 20.27 -19.85 -0.57
CA LYS A 284 19.88 -18.44 -0.66
C LYS A 284 18.41 -18.24 -0.35
N ALA A 285 17.55 -19.13 -0.85
CA ALA A 285 16.11 -19.07 -0.53
C ALA A 285 15.88 -19.13 0.99
N LEU A 286 16.52 -20.09 1.67
CA LEU A 286 16.46 -20.24 3.13
C LEU A 286 17.03 -19.03 3.87
N TYR A 287 18.11 -18.42 3.37
CA TYR A 287 18.64 -17.18 3.94
C TYR A 287 17.57 -16.08 3.96
N TYR A 288 16.83 -15.88 2.87
CA TYR A 288 15.79 -14.85 2.82
C TYR A 288 14.54 -15.20 3.64
N LEU A 289 14.15 -16.48 3.67
CA LEU A 289 13.09 -16.95 4.58
C LEU A 289 13.44 -16.67 6.05
N SER A 290 14.72 -16.80 6.44
CA SER A 290 15.18 -16.48 7.81
C SER A 290 15.08 -14.99 8.17
N LYS A 291 14.86 -14.11 7.19
CA LYS A 291 14.68 -12.66 7.42
C LYS A 291 13.22 -12.27 7.67
N TYR A 292 12.30 -13.22 7.57
CA TYR A 292 10.89 -12.94 7.84
C TYR A 292 10.71 -12.57 9.31
N ASP A 293 9.89 -11.56 9.54
CA ASP A 293 9.61 -11.04 10.88
C ASP A 293 8.13 -11.21 11.15
N VAL A 294 7.80 -12.17 12.02
CA VAL A 294 6.39 -12.47 12.38
C VAL A 294 5.69 -11.29 13.05
N THR A 295 6.45 -10.35 13.62
CA THR A 295 5.89 -9.14 14.26
C THR A 295 5.48 -8.08 13.25
N ASN A 296 5.87 -8.23 11.98
CA ASN A 296 5.51 -7.29 10.94
C ASN A 296 4.04 -7.46 10.50
N VAL A 297 3.34 -6.35 10.30
CA VAL A 297 1.94 -6.35 9.86
C VAL A 297 1.74 -7.06 8.51
N ASP A 298 2.75 -7.06 7.63
CA ASP A 298 2.72 -7.72 6.32
C ASP A 298 3.25 -9.17 6.35
N ALA A 299 3.54 -9.74 7.52
CA ALA A 299 3.98 -11.14 7.63
C ALA A 299 2.95 -12.10 7.00
N ALA A 300 3.42 -12.96 6.09
CA ALA A 300 2.60 -13.98 5.45
C ALA A 300 2.17 -15.05 6.46
N SER A 301 0.91 -15.50 6.42
CA SER A 301 0.49 -16.59 7.31
C SER A 301 1.21 -17.91 6.94
N PRO A 302 1.36 -18.84 7.91
CA PRO A 302 1.91 -20.17 7.62
C PRO A 302 1.15 -20.89 6.50
N GLU A 303 -0.18 -20.72 6.44
CA GLU A 303 -1.01 -21.29 5.37
C GLU A 303 -0.65 -20.72 3.99
N THR A 304 -0.42 -19.42 3.87
CA THR A 304 0.01 -18.77 2.63
C THR A 304 1.36 -19.32 2.17
N ILE A 305 2.33 -19.41 3.09
CA ILE A 305 3.67 -19.96 2.79
C ILE A 305 3.59 -21.43 2.37
N ALA A 306 2.78 -22.23 3.07
CA ALA A 306 2.60 -23.65 2.75
C ALA A 306 1.99 -23.88 1.36
N LYS A 307 1.11 -22.98 0.90
CA LYS A 307 0.45 -23.06 -0.41
C LYS A 307 1.27 -22.45 -1.54
N GLU A 308 2.30 -21.65 -1.26
CA GLU A 308 3.13 -21.00 -2.27
C GLU A 308 3.83 -22.04 -3.15
N ARG A 309 3.58 -21.96 -4.46
CA ARG A 309 4.07 -22.94 -5.45
C ARG A 309 5.54 -22.71 -5.76
N ASN A 310 6.01 -21.47 -5.71
CA ASN A 310 7.41 -21.12 -5.98
C ASN A 310 8.38 -21.73 -4.96
N LEU A 311 7.90 -22.08 -3.76
CA LEU A 311 8.68 -22.73 -2.70
C LEU A 311 8.57 -24.27 -2.71
N ALA A 312 7.86 -24.86 -3.69
CA ALA A 312 7.56 -26.29 -3.68
C ALA A 312 8.80 -27.18 -3.63
N ASN A 313 9.89 -26.80 -4.30
CA ASN A 313 11.16 -27.54 -4.30
C ASN A 313 11.90 -27.51 -2.95
N LEU A 314 11.56 -26.59 -2.05
CA LEU A 314 12.14 -26.52 -0.71
C LEU A 314 11.44 -27.44 0.29
N ARG A 315 10.21 -27.90 0.01
CA ARG A 315 9.36 -28.61 1.00
C ARG A 315 9.96 -29.91 1.54
N LEU A 316 10.84 -30.55 0.75
CA LEU A 316 11.56 -31.76 1.15
C LEU A 316 12.93 -31.46 1.79
N ASN A 317 13.35 -30.19 1.84
CA ASN A 317 14.61 -29.79 2.46
C ASN A 317 14.46 -29.80 3.99
N PRO A 318 15.28 -30.54 4.76
CA PRO A 318 15.17 -30.59 6.22
C PRO A 318 15.31 -29.22 6.90
N ASN A 319 16.16 -28.34 6.37
CA ASN A 319 16.34 -27.00 6.93
C ASN A 319 15.10 -26.12 6.70
N TYR A 320 14.43 -26.29 5.56
CA TYR A 320 13.14 -25.62 5.31
C TYR A 320 12.07 -26.12 6.28
N GLN A 321 11.97 -27.43 6.48
CA GLN A 321 10.97 -28.02 7.40
C GLN A 321 11.19 -27.53 8.84
N ASN A 322 12.44 -27.50 9.30
CA ASN A 322 12.78 -26.96 10.63
C ASN A 322 12.43 -25.47 10.76
N TRP A 323 12.84 -24.67 9.76
CA TRP A 323 12.51 -23.24 9.74
C TRP A 323 10.99 -23.01 9.73
N PHE A 324 10.25 -23.72 8.87
CA PHE A 324 8.81 -23.52 8.72
C PHE A 324 8.04 -23.91 9.98
N LYS A 325 8.46 -24.99 10.66
CA LYS A 325 7.91 -25.38 11.96
C LYS A 325 8.11 -24.28 13.02
N GLN A 326 9.31 -23.70 13.09
CA GLN A 326 9.59 -22.61 14.03
C GLN A 326 8.78 -21.35 13.68
N TYR A 327 8.75 -20.99 12.39
CA TYR A 327 7.97 -19.84 11.91
C TYR A 327 6.48 -19.94 12.28
N GLN A 328 5.90 -21.13 12.17
CA GLN A 328 4.52 -21.37 12.56
C GLN A 328 4.29 -21.13 14.06
N LEU A 329 5.17 -21.63 14.92
CA LEU A 329 5.10 -21.40 16.37
C LEU A 329 5.22 -19.91 16.70
N ASP A 330 6.23 -19.24 16.15
CA ASP A 330 6.46 -17.81 16.36
C ASP A 330 5.27 -16.96 15.89
N TYR A 331 4.65 -17.33 14.77
CA TYR A 331 3.47 -16.64 14.24
C TYR A 331 2.26 -16.81 15.17
N GLU A 332 1.99 -18.04 15.64
CA GLU A 332 0.88 -18.32 16.57
C GLU A 332 1.05 -17.62 17.92
N GLU A 333 2.28 -17.56 18.45
CA GLU A 333 2.60 -16.81 19.67
C GLU A 333 2.41 -15.31 19.48
N ASN A 334 2.87 -14.75 18.36
CA ASN A 334 2.68 -13.34 18.05
C ASN A 334 1.20 -12.95 17.94
N GLN A 335 0.35 -13.79 17.34
CA GLN A 335 -1.09 -13.54 17.28
C GLN A 335 -1.75 -13.51 18.68
N LYS A 336 -1.23 -14.27 19.65
CA LYS A 336 -1.73 -14.26 21.04
C LYS A 336 -1.23 -13.05 21.83
N ALA A 337 -0.01 -12.58 21.55
CA ALA A 337 0.65 -11.51 22.31
C ALA A 337 0.09 -10.10 22.02
N TYR A 338 -0.51 -9.87 20.85
CA TYR A 338 -1.04 -8.58 20.43
C TYR A 338 -2.57 -8.61 20.25
N PRO A 339 -3.36 -8.65 21.34
CA PRO A 339 -4.81 -8.46 21.24
C PRO A 339 -5.16 -7.04 20.75
N PRO A 340 -6.36 -6.81 20.19
CA PRO A 340 -6.79 -5.48 19.74
C PRO A 340 -6.68 -4.45 20.87
N LEU A 341 -5.88 -3.40 20.69
CA LEU A 341 -5.58 -2.38 21.73
C LEU A 341 -6.68 -1.31 21.90
N CYS A 342 -7.84 -1.49 21.25
CA CYS A 342 -8.73 -0.40 20.88
C CYS A 342 -9.55 0.18 22.03
N SER A 343 -9.73 -0.56 23.11
CA SER A 343 -10.39 -0.08 24.34
C SER A 343 -9.54 0.91 25.14
N SER A 344 -8.23 1.05 24.87
CA SER A 344 -7.32 1.90 25.65
C SER A 344 -7.21 3.35 25.17
N MET A 345 -7.72 3.70 23.98
CA MET A 345 -7.65 5.08 23.45
C MET A 345 -8.91 5.93 23.72
N GLN A 346 -9.97 5.34 24.28
CA GLN A 346 -11.17 6.06 24.71
C GLN A 346 -11.10 6.57 26.16
N GLY A 347 -10.07 6.19 26.93
CA GLY A 347 -9.85 6.67 28.29
C GLY A 347 -8.71 7.69 28.36
N ASN A 348 -9.03 8.92 28.78
CA ASN A 348 -8.11 10.04 29.05
C ASN A 348 -7.76 10.95 27.86
N LEU A 349 -8.79 11.57 27.28
CA LEU A 349 -8.68 12.95 26.84
C LEU A 349 -9.66 13.78 27.68
N ASP A 350 -9.26 14.08 28.92
CA ASP A 350 -9.74 15.27 29.60
C ASP A 350 -9.34 16.47 28.74
N LEU A 351 -10.22 16.86 27.82
CA LEU A 351 -10.13 18.14 27.14
C LEU A 351 -10.17 19.20 28.24
N PRO A 352 -9.23 20.17 28.28
CA PRO A 352 -9.34 21.27 29.21
C PRO A 352 -10.66 21.98 28.92
N LYS A 353 -11.57 21.93 29.90
CA LYS A 353 -12.82 22.69 29.88
C LYS A 353 -12.47 24.13 29.57
N GLN A 354 -12.92 24.62 28.42
CA GLN A 354 -12.91 26.06 28.14
C GLN A 354 -13.70 26.72 29.26
N LYS A 355 -13.02 27.53 30.08
CA LYS A 355 -13.70 28.46 30.98
C LYS A 355 -14.31 29.54 30.09
N ASN A 356 -15.63 29.68 30.18
CA ASN A 356 -16.39 30.77 29.60
C ASN A 356 -15.87 32.13 30.07
#